data_AF-A0A945MY45-F1
#
_entry.id   AF-A0A945MY45-F1
#
_cell.length_a   1.000
_cell.length_b   1.000
_cell.length_c   1.000
_cell.angle_alpha   90.00
_cell.angle_beta   90.00
_cell.angle_gamma   90.00
#
_symmetry.space_group_name_H-M   'P 1'
#
loop_
_entity.id
_entity.type
_entity.pdbx_description
1 polymer ?
#
loop_
_entity_poly.entity_id
_entity_poly.type
_entity_poly.pdbx_seq_one_letter_code
_entity_poly.pdbx_strand_id
1 'polypeptide(L)'
;MADDTPNKDDGLIRCDACPVLCRIREGKTGACDRYANVAGDLVRTDPVVVAQKIIDEKGEMVPFAKAMENWEGELVSQAPTFLTGIGATTTYPDYKPAPFI
;
A
#
# COMPACT_ATOMS: atom_id res chain seq x y z
N MET A 1 -34.07 -12.02 29.73
CA MET A 1 -34.12 -12.47 28.32
C MET A 1 -32.74 -12.22 27.78
N ALA A 2 -31.94 -13.28 27.62
CA ALA A 2 -30.59 -13.16 27.05
C ALA A 2 -30.76 -12.81 25.57
N ASP A 3 -30.13 -11.72 25.16
CA ASP A 3 -30.07 -11.28 23.76
C ASP A 3 -29.19 -12.26 22.99
N ASP A 4 -29.82 -13.26 22.38
CA ASP A 4 -29.22 -14.31 21.56
C ASP A 4 -29.13 -13.86 20.09
N THR A 5 -28.58 -12.66 19.88
CA THR A 5 -28.33 -12.16 18.52
C THR A 5 -27.07 -12.84 17.97
N PRO A 6 -27.17 -13.67 16.92
CA PRO A 6 -26.00 -14.35 16.36
C PRO A 6 -25.03 -13.30 15.82
N ASN A 7 -23.77 -13.36 16.27
CA ASN A 7 -22.72 -12.46 15.81
C ASN A 7 -22.49 -12.66 14.30
N LYS A 8 -23.07 -11.76 13.50
CA LYS A 8 -22.92 -11.70 12.05
C LYS A 8 -21.56 -11.15 11.66
N ASP A 9 -20.52 -11.92 11.92
CA ASP A 9 -19.22 -11.73 11.27
C ASP A 9 -19.26 -12.38 9.86
N ASP A 10 -20.28 -12.00 9.07
CA ASP A 10 -20.58 -12.43 7.68
C ASP A 10 -19.43 -12.05 6.72
N GLY A 11 -18.23 -12.62 6.90
CA GLY A 11 -17.04 -12.23 6.17
C GLY A 11 -16.65 -10.78 6.40
N LEU A 12 -16.68 -10.30 7.64
CA LEU A 12 -16.21 -8.96 8.00
C LEU A 12 -14.73 -9.01 8.41
N ILE A 13 -13.87 -8.28 7.71
CA ILE A 13 -12.45 -8.15 8.07
C ILE A 13 -12.15 -6.77 8.64
N ARG A 14 -11.08 -6.65 9.42
CA ARG A 14 -10.53 -5.37 9.85
C ARG A 14 -9.29 -5.04 9.04
N CYS A 15 -9.32 -3.92 8.33
CA CYS A 15 -8.16 -3.39 7.63
C CYS A 15 -7.21 -2.72 8.62
N ASP A 16 -5.93 -3.10 8.61
CA ASP A 16 -4.85 -2.54 9.44
C ASP A 16 -3.85 -1.71 8.62
N ALA A 17 -4.10 -1.54 7.32
CA ALA A 17 -3.22 -0.82 6.41
C ALA A 17 -3.23 0.70 6.57
N CYS A 18 -4.13 1.26 7.40
CA CYS A 18 -4.18 2.69 7.70
C CYS A 18 -4.89 2.95 9.06
N PRO A 19 -4.74 4.15 9.65
CA PRO A 19 -5.26 4.45 10.99
C PRO A 19 -6.79 4.53 11.07
N VAL A 20 -7.50 4.52 9.93
CA VAL A 20 -8.98 4.49 9.91
C VAL A 20 -9.52 3.14 10.39
N LEU A 21 -8.73 2.07 10.26
CA LEU A 21 -9.06 0.74 10.78
C LEU A 21 -10.45 0.23 10.33
N CYS A 22 -10.74 0.35 9.03
CA CYS A 22 -12.05 0.03 8.46
C CYS A 22 -12.46 -1.42 8.76
N ARG A 23 -13.75 -1.63 9.07
CA ARG A 23 -14.38 -2.96 9.03
C ARG A 23 -15.01 -3.15 7.65
N ILE A 24 -14.47 -4.08 6.86
CA ILE A 24 -14.80 -4.26 5.44
C ILE A 24 -15.54 -5.59 5.27
N ARG A 25 -16.78 -5.53 4.78
CA ARG A 25 -17.54 -6.74 4.43
C ARG A 25 -17.00 -7.35 3.15
N GLU A 26 -17.17 -8.66 3.01
CA GLU A 26 -16.86 -9.41 1.80
C GLU A 26 -17.35 -8.71 0.52
N GLY A 27 -16.46 -8.60 -0.48
CA GLY A 27 -16.73 -7.95 -1.76
C GLY A 27 -16.86 -6.41 -1.71
N LYS A 28 -16.49 -5.76 -0.61
CA LYS A 28 -16.48 -4.29 -0.47
C LYS A 28 -15.07 -3.72 -0.35
N THR A 29 -14.92 -2.45 -0.69
CA THR A 29 -13.72 -1.65 -0.43
C THR A 29 -13.80 -0.97 0.93
N GLY A 30 -12.63 -0.69 1.51
CA GLY A 30 -12.51 0.19 2.67
C GLY A 30 -12.62 1.67 2.27
N ALA A 31 -12.70 2.56 3.26
CA ALA A 31 -12.97 3.98 3.04
C ALA A 31 -11.94 4.72 2.16
N CYS A 32 -10.74 4.16 1.98
CA CYS A 32 -9.72 4.75 1.11
C CYS A 32 -9.77 4.21 -0.32
N ASP A 33 -10.65 3.26 -0.63
CA ASP A 33 -10.77 2.51 -1.88
C ASP A 33 -9.52 1.76 -2.36
N ARG A 34 -8.40 1.85 -1.62
CA ARG A 34 -7.12 1.16 -1.91
C ARG A 34 -7.05 -0.29 -1.44
N TYR A 35 -7.95 -0.68 -0.54
CA TYR A 35 -8.00 -2.04 0.00
C TYR A 35 -9.45 -2.54 -0.01
N ALA A 36 -9.63 -3.82 -0.30
CA ALA A 36 -10.90 -4.51 -0.31
C ALA A 36 -10.82 -5.82 0.45
N ASN A 37 -11.99 -6.31 0.87
CA ASN A 37 -12.14 -7.67 1.35
C ASN A 37 -12.49 -8.57 0.16
N VAL A 38 -11.60 -9.49 -0.16
CA VAL A 38 -11.79 -10.49 -1.22
C VAL A 38 -11.62 -11.87 -0.59
N ALA A 39 -12.70 -12.63 -0.52
CA ALA A 39 -12.80 -13.95 0.09
C ALA A 39 -12.29 -14.02 1.55
N GLY A 40 -12.48 -12.96 2.33
CA GLY A 40 -11.98 -12.84 3.70
C GLY A 40 -10.55 -12.31 3.80
N ASP A 41 -9.89 -11.99 2.68
CA ASP A 41 -8.54 -11.46 2.65
C ASP A 41 -8.51 -9.95 2.36
N LEU A 42 -7.60 -9.24 3.04
CA LEU A 42 -7.34 -7.84 2.77
C LEU A 42 -6.45 -7.70 1.52
N VAL A 43 -7.05 -7.32 0.39
CA VAL A 43 -6.38 -7.20 -0.91
C VAL A 43 -6.24 -5.74 -1.32
N ARG A 44 -5.06 -5.33 -1.76
CA ARG A 44 -4.82 -3.99 -2.33
C ARG A 44 -5.42 -3.91 -3.74
N THR A 45 -6.32 -2.95 -3.96
CA THR A 45 -7.12 -2.82 -5.19
C THR A 45 -6.42 -2.00 -6.28
N ASP A 46 -5.54 -1.09 -5.90
CA ASP A 46 -4.82 -0.21 -6.83
C ASP A 46 -3.42 -0.79 -7.12
N PRO A 47 -3.16 -1.32 -8.33
CA PRO A 47 -1.84 -1.83 -8.69
C PRO A 47 -0.83 -0.69 -8.78
N VAL A 48 0.47 -1.00 -8.70
CA VAL A 48 1.49 -0.07 -9.21
C VAL A 48 1.46 -0.16 -10.74
N VAL A 49 0.48 0.49 -11.36
CA VAL A 49 0.12 0.32 -12.79
C VAL A 49 1.26 0.71 -13.73
N VAL A 50 2.14 1.62 -13.33
CA VAL A 50 3.15 2.21 -14.22
C VAL A 50 4.16 1.17 -14.71
N ALA A 51 4.72 0.36 -13.83
CA ALA A 51 5.72 -0.65 -14.22
C ALA A 51 5.09 -1.77 -15.07
N GLN A 52 3.89 -2.24 -14.68
CA GLN A 52 3.17 -3.28 -15.42
C GLN A 52 2.80 -2.80 -16.83
N LYS A 53 2.31 -1.55 -16.95
CA LYS A 53 1.96 -0.96 -18.24
C LYS A 53 3.16 -0.87 -19.19
N ILE A 54 4.33 -0.44 -18.70
CA ILE A 54 5.55 -0.37 -19.53
C ILE A 54 5.97 -1.78 -19.98
N ILE A 55 5.87 -2.79 -19.11
CA ILE A 55 6.13 -4.19 -19.47
C ILE A 55 5.17 -4.67 -20.57
N ASP A 56 3.87 -4.43 -20.41
CA ASP A 56 2.82 -4.85 -21.36
C ASP A 56 2.99 -4.17 -22.73
N GLU A 57 3.37 -2.89 -22.72
CA GLU A 57 3.66 -2.09 -23.92
C GLU A 57 5.06 -2.37 -24.51
N LYS A 58 5.86 -3.26 -23.89
CA LYS A 58 7.26 -3.55 -24.25
C LYS A 58 8.12 -2.28 -24.30
N GLY A 59 7.82 -1.31 -23.44
CA GLY A 59 8.58 -0.08 -23.29
C GLY A 59 9.88 -0.28 -22.54
N GLU A 60 10.75 0.73 -22.60
CA GLU A 60 12.03 0.73 -21.89
C GLU A 60 11.83 0.96 -20.40
N MET A 61 12.35 0.05 -19.57
CA MET A 61 12.37 0.18 -18.11
C MET A 61 13.72 0.73 -17.66
N VAL A 62 13.70 1.78 -16.84
CA VAL A 62 14.92 2.29 -16.20
C VAL A 62 15.27 1.39 -15.02
N PRO A 63 16.47 0.77 -14.98
CA PRO A 63 16.87 -0.07 -13.86
C PRO A 63 17.02 0.77 -12.60
N PHE A 64 16.15 0.55 -11.62
CA PHE A 64 16.17 1.29 -10.34
C PHE A 64 17.49 1.09 -9.57
N ALA A 65 18.02 -0.14 -9.55
CA ALA A 65 19.17 -0.49 -8.72
C ALA A 65 20.55 -0.16 -9.33
N LYS A 66 20.63 0.25 -10.60
CA LYS A 66 21.94 0.55 -11.22
C LYS A 66 22.66 1.73 -10.56
N ALA A 67 21.91 2.68 -10.01
CA ALA A 67 22.45 3.78 -9.22
C ALA A 67 22.88 3.35 -7.79
N MET A 68 22.43 2.18 -7.30
CA MET A 68 22.83 1.65 -5.99
C MET A 68 24.18 0.95 -6.00
N GLU A 69 24.68 0.49 -7.15
CA GLU A 69 25.96 -0.23 -7.25
C GLU A 69 27.16 0.60 -6.74
N ASN A 70 27.07 1.93 -6.84
CA ASN A 70 28.11 2.87 -6.39
C ASN A 70 27.65 3.74 -5.20
N TRP A 71 26.63 3.30 -4.46
CA TRP A 71 26.06 4.08 -3.37
C TRP A 71 26.76 3.81 -2.04
N GLU A 72 27.58 4.75 -1.60
CA GLU A 72 28.40 4.66 -0.38
C GLU A 72 27.65 5.08 0.91
N GLY A 73 26.30 5.10 0.87
CA GLY A 73 25.47 5.48 2.03
C GLY A 73 25.17 6.98 2.18
N GLU A 74 25.44 7.79 1.15
CA GLU A 74 25.02 9.20 1.12
C GLU A 74 23.48 9.34 1.09
N LEU A 75 22.88 10.29 1.81
CA LEU A 75 21.41 10.41 1.88
C LEU A 75 20.71 10.60 0.52
N VAL A 76 21.43 11.14 -0.46
CA VAL A 76 20.95 11.35 -1.82
C VAL A 76 21.97 10.74 -2.76
N SER A 77 21.60 9.67 -3.46
CA SER A 77 22.39 9.18 -4.59
C SER A 77 22.57 10.32 -5.59
N GLN A 78 23.76 10.47 -6.21
CA GLN A 78 24.10 11.53 -7.19
C GLN A 78 23.25 11.53 -8.49
N ALA A 79 22.06 10.92 -8.48
CA ALA A 79 21.09 11.00 -9.54
C ALA A 79 20.65 12.47 -9.75
N PRO A 80 20.47 12.91 -11.01
CA PRO A 80 20.01 14.26 -11.32
C PRO A 80 18.57 14.53 -10.84
N THR A 81 17.84 13.52 -10.36
CA THR A 81 16.48 13.63 -9.84
C THR A 81 16.29 12.63 -8.70
N PHE A 82 15.87 13.14 -7.54
CA PHE A 82 15.55 12.33 -6.36
C PHE A 82 14.03 12.07 -6.31
N LEU A 83 13.64 10.82 -6.53
CA LEU A 83 12.24 10.41 -6.39
C LEU A 83 11.95 10.11 -4.92
N THR A 84 11.05 10.89 -4.30
CA THR A 84 10.60 10.68 -2.92
C THR A 84 9.16 10.17 -2.89
N GLY A 85 8.84 9.33 -1.91
CA GLY A 85 7.47 8.91 -1.61
C GLY A 85 6.65 9.96 -0.84
N ILE A 86 7.25 11.11 -0.46
CA ILE A 86 6.54 12.21 0.19
C ILE A 86 5.41 12.70 -0.72
N GLY A 87 4.18 12.69 -0.21
CA GLY A 87 3.00 13.13 -0.97
C GLY A 87 2.34 12.03 -1.82
N ALA A 88 2.88 10.80 -1.85
CA ALA A 88 2.27 9.64 -2.55
C ALA A 88 1.03 9.06 -1.84
N THR A 89 0.30 9.88 -1.08
CA THR A 89 -0.96 9.59 -0.38
C THR A 89 -0.97 8.38 0.56
N THR A 90 0.19 7.86 0.95
CA THR A 90 0.31 6.97 2.12
C THR A 90 0.46 7.82 3.35
N THR A 91 -0.68 8.21 3.92
CA THR A 91 -0.85 8.58 5.35
C THR A 91 0.39 9.17 5.99
N TYR A 92 0.95 10.25 5.43
CA TYR A 92 2.02 10.97 6.07
C TYR A 92 1.42 12.00 7.04
N PRO A 93 1.92 12.10 8.28
CA PRO A 93 2.95 11.25 8.86
C PRO A 93 2.37 9.91 9.29
N ASP A 94 2.95 8.82 8.80
CA ASP A 94 2.51 7.46 9.15
C ASP A 94 2.85 7.27 10.64
N TYR A 95 1.86 6.94 11.45
CA TYR A 95 2.05 6.81 12.90
C TYR A 95 2.86 5.56 13.25
N LYS A 96 3.20 4.70 12.27
CA LYS A 96 4.25 3.72 12.42
C LYS A 96 5.60 4.44 12.24
N PRO A 97 6.37 4.67 13.31
CA PRO A 97 7.59 5.46 13.23
C PRO A 97 8.49 4.89 12.14
N ALA A 98 8.98 5.78 11.27
CA ALA A 98 10.08 5.45 10.38
C ALA A 98 11.17 4.75 11.20
N PRO A 99 11.76 3.63 10.72
CA PRO A 99 12.80 2.95 11.47
C PRO A 99 13.84 3.97 11.89
N PHE A 100 14.19 3.96 13.19
CA PHE A 100 15.26 4.79 13.70
C PHE A 100 16.51 4.52 12.85
N ILE A 101 16.97 5.54 12.14
CA ILE A 101 18.30 5.56 11.53
C ILE A 101 19.29 5.93 12.64
#